data_AF-A0A060Q7B9-F1
#
_entry.id   AF-A0A060Q7B9-F1
#
_cell.length_a   1.000
_cell.length_b   1.000
_cell.length_c   1.000
_cell.angle_alpha   90.00
_cell.angle_beta   90.00
_cell.angle_gamma   90.00
#
_symmetry.space_group_name_H-M   'P 1'
#
loop_
_entity.id
_entity.type
_entity.pdbx_description
1 polymer ?
#
loop_
_entity_poly.entity_id
_entity_poly.type
_entity_poly.pdbx_seq_one_letter_code
_entity_poly.pdbx_strand_id
1 'polypeptide(L)'
;HIELAKPVFHVGFLPKVKKILECICVHCSKLKTDDSNSKFVQARRIRDPKRRLRAIWEICKGKMSCEQNEDTENDNEDNKIMSEFSDVVRSEQMQRQQIDASLGLNRRKAHGGCGGKQPTIRRDGLKLIANYKSTSGKDNDAGQDITPEKKALTPLDVYNIFKNISEQDLLDMGLSVEFARPDWMIITVLPVPPPPVRPSIQMDGTSRGEDDLTHKLSDILKANQNLRRCESEGQPKHVIDEFESLLQFHCATYMDNDMAGQPQALQKSGRPLKSIRARLKGKEGRLRGNLMGKRVDFSARTVITGDPNISVDEVGVPRSIARNLTFPELVTPYNIEHLQELVRNGPNEHPGAKYVIRDTGERIDLKHNKRAGEVRLQLGWKVERHLNDGDVVIFNRQPSL
;
A
#
# COMPACT_ATOMS: atom_id res chain seq x y z
N HIS A 1 2.73 -18.85 2.43
CA HIS A 1 2.25 -17.78 3.33
C HIS A 1 2.55 -18.22 4.77
N ILE A 2 2.37 -17.34 5.77
CA ILE A 2 2.46 -17.70 7.20
C ILE A 2 1.09 -17.44 7.82
N GLU A 3 0.51 -18.45 8.43
CA GLU A 3 -0.70 -18.31 9.26
C GLU A 3 -0.32 -17.80 10.63
N LEU A 4 -0.85 -16.64 11.02
CA LEU A 4 -0.62 -16.10 12.35
C LEU A 4 -1.52 -16.81 13.37
N ALA A 5 -0.99 -17.03 14.57
CA ALA A 5 -1.70 -17.63 15.69
C ALA A 5 -2.82 -16.71 16.19
N LYS A 6 -2.54 -15.41 16.23
CA LYS A 6 -3.49 -14.34 16.51
C LYS A 6 -3.51 -13.34 15.35
N PRO A 7 -4.66 -12.70 15.08
CA PRO A 7 -4.72 -11.58 14.15
C PRO A 7 -3.83 -10.43 14.64
N VAL A 8 -3.25 -9.68 13.71
CA VAL A 8 -2.31 -8.60 14.00
C VAL A 8 -2.72 -7.34 13.22
N PHE A 9 -2.64 -6.17 13.83
CA PHE A 9 -2.89 -4.92 13.12
C PHE A 9 -1.80 -4.62 12.09
N HIS A 10 -2.20 -4.28 10.86
CA HIS A 10 -1.30 -3.72 9.89
C HIS A 10 -0.99 -2.25 10.22
N VAL A 11 0.28 -1.93 10.49
CA VAL A 11 0.72 -0.58 10.94
C VAL A 11 0.24 0.55 10.02
N GLY A 12 0.33 0.35 8.71
CA GLY A 12 -0.08 1.36 7.72
C GLY A 12 -1.57 1.68 7.76
N PHE A 13 -2.40 0.74 8.23
CA PHE A 13 -3.86 0.88 8.28
C PHE A 13 -4.38 1.21 9.68
N LEU A 14 -3.55 1.15 10.73
CA LEU A 14 -3.97 1.44 12.11
C LEU A 14 -4.72 2.79 12.26
N PRO A 15 -4.30 3.91 11.62
CA PRO A 15 -5.08 5.16 11.67
C PRO A 15 -6.45 5.07 10.99
N LYS A 16 -6.57 4.24 9.94
CA LYS A 16 -7.81 4.02 9.21
C LYS A 16 -8.75 3.09 9.99
N VAL A 17 -8.22 2.01 10.56
CA VAL A 17 -8.92 1.10 11.48
C VAL A 17 -9.55 1.88 12.63
N LYS A 18 -8.77 2.75 13.28
CA LYS A 18 -9.27 3.65 14.33
C LYS A 18 -10.47 4.49 13.85
N LYS A 19 -10.34 5.15 12.69
CA LYS A 19 -11.42 6.00 12.15
C LYS A 19 -12.68 5.20 11.84
N ILE A 20 -12.54 4.00 11.28
CA ILE A 20 -13.69 3.13 10.98
C ILE A 20 -14.37 2.70 12.28
N LEU A 21 -13.62 2.29 13.30
CA LEU A 21 -14.16 1.96 14.62
C LEU A 21 -14.90 3.13 15.28
N GLU A 22 -14.47 4.37 15.04
CA GLU A 22 -15.19 5.56 15.53
C GLU A 22 -16.50 5.84 14.75
N CYS A 23 -16.63 5.33 13.52
CA CYS A 23 -17.82 5.47 12.68
C CYS A 23 -18.92 4.46 13.03
N ILE A 24 -18.55 3.26 13.44
CA ILE A 24 -19.47 2.14 13.68
C ILE A 24 -19.70 1.91 15.18
N CYS A 25 -20.78 1.23 15.52
CA CYS A 25 -21.03 0.74 16.86
C CYS A 25 -20.11 -0.44 17.20
N VAL A 26 -19.37 -0.35 18.30
CA VAL A 26 -18.44 -1.42 18.75
C VAL A 26 -19.17 -2.73 19.11
N HIS A 27 -20.48 -2.66 19.41
CA HIS A 27 -21.28 -3.83 19.81
C HIS A 27 -22.04 -4.47 18.63
N CYS A 28 -22.80 -3.68 17.86
CA CYS A 28 -23.63 -4.20 16.77
C CYS A 28 -23.04 -4.01 15.37
N SER A 29 -21.88 -3.36 15.24
CA SER A 29 -21.16 -3.14 13.97
C SER A 29 -21.90 -2.29 12.92
N LYS A 30 -23.07 -1.74 13.24
CA LYS A 30 -23.81 -0.79 12.40
C LYS A 30 -23.17 0.60 12.41
N LEU A 31 -23.33 1.35 11.33
CA LEU A 31 -22.93 2.75 11.27
C LEU A 31 -23.72 3.58 12.31
N LYS A 32 -23.08 4.47 13.07
CA LYS A 32 -23.74 5.25 14.14
C LYS A 32 -24.72 6.34 13.64
N THR A 33 -24.87 6.49 12.33
CA THR A 33 -25.70 7.54 11.74
C THR A 33 -26.40 6.99 10.52
N ASP A 34 -27.61 7.49 10.30
CA ASP A 34 -28.45 7.11 9.16
C ASP A 34 -28.96 8.34 8.43
N ASP A 35 -29.87 8.09 7.50
CA ASP A 35 -30.51 9.08 6.64
C ASP A 35 -31.35 10.13 7.42
N SER A 36 -31.63 9.92 8.70
CA SER A 36 -32.26 10.91 9.59
C SER A 36 -31.41 12.18 9.75
N ASN A 37 -30.08 12.07 9.60
CA ASN A 37 -29.20 13.22 9.70
C ASN A 37 -28.97 13.84 8.31
N SER A 38 -29.42 15.08 8.12
CA SER A 38 -29.25 15.82 6.85
C SER A 38 -27.78 15.95 6.43
N LYS A 39 -26.85 16.06 7.39
CA LYS A 39 -25.40 16.08 7.13
C LYS A 39 -24.88 14.75 6.60
N PHE A 40 -25.46 13.63 7.05
CA PHE A 40 -25.10 12.30 6.56
C PHE A 40 -25.56 12.10 5.11
N VAL A 41 -26.79 12.51 4.80
CA VAL A 41 -27.31 12.47 3.42
C VAL A 41 -26.44 13.30 2.47
N GLN A 42 -25.97 14.47 2.91
CA GLN A 42 -25.02 15.29 2.15
C GLN A 42 -23.66 14.59 2.00
N ALA A 43 -23.13 13.99 3.07
CA ALA A 43 -21.86 13.27 3.05
C ALA A 43 -21.90 12.06 2.10
N ARG A 44 -23.02 11.33 2.03
CA ARG A 44 -23.22 10.17 1.14
C ARG A 44 -23.12 10.56 -0.35
N ARG A 45 -23.54 11.77 -0.72
CA ARG A 45 -23.48 12.31 -2.09
C ARG A 45 -22.06 12.65 -2.56
N ILE A 46 -21.07 12.67 -1.67
CA ILE A 46 -19.68 12.97 -2.03
C ILE A 46 -19.11 11.83 -2.90
N ARG A 47 -18.74 12.15 -4.15
CA ARG A 47 -18.21 11.19 -5.12
C ARG A 47 -16.83 10.62 -4.74
N ASP A 48 -15.95 11.43 -4.16
CA ASP A 48 -14.61 10.96 -3.74
C ASP A 48 -14.72 10.13 -2.44
N PRO A 49 -14.40 8.82 -2.47
CA PRO A 49 -14.55 7.95 -1.31
C PRO A 49 -13.71 8.37 -0.11
N LYS A 50 -12.53 8.99 -0.33
CA LYS A 50 -11.65 9.44 0.76
C LYS A 50 -12.24 10.63 1.51
N ARG A 51 -12.85 11.57 0.77
CA ARG A 51 -13.55 12.72 1.35
C ARG A 51 -14.84 12.29 2.02
N ARG A 52 -15.59 11.37 1.40
CA ARG A 52 -16.81 10.78 1.97
C ARG A 52 -16.58 10.16 3.34
N LEU A 53 -15.60 9.27 3.49
CA LEU A 53 -15.30 8.67 4.79
C LEU A 53 -14.93 9.74 5.82
N ARG A 54 -14.15 10.77 5.43
CA ARG A 54 -13.78 11.84 6.35
C ARG A 54 -15.01 12.60 6.84
N ALA A 55 -15.93 12.95 5.96
CA ALA A 55 -17.16 13.65 6.31
C ALA A 55 -18.05 12.81 7.26
N ILE A 56 -18.20 11.51 6.97
CA ILE A 56 -18.98 10.59 7.82
C ILE A 56 -18.31 10.42 9.18
N TRP A 57 -16.98 10.25 9.21
CA TRP A 57 -16.23 10.14 10.46
C TRP A 57 -16.38 11.39 11.35
N GLU A 58 -16.36 12.58 10.77
CA GLU A 58 -16.58 13.84 11.49
C GLU A 58 -17.97 13.92 12.14
N ILE A 59 -18.98 13.31 11.53
CA ILE A 59 -20.34 13.20 12.08
C ILE A 59 -20.38 12.14 13.19
N CYS A 60 -19.82 10.96 12.95
CA CYS A 60 -19.93 9.82 13.86
C CYS A 60 -19.04 9.91 15.09
N LYS A 61 -17.89 10.60 15.03
CA LYS A 61 -16.94 10.69 16.16
C LYS A 61 -17.55 11.33 17.41
N GLY A 62 -18.55 12.20 17.24
CA GLY A 62 -19.26 12.86 18.33
C GLY A 62 -20.38 12.01 18.94
N LYS A 63 -20.83 10.96 18.24
CA LYS A 63 -21.90 10.07 18.70
C LYS A 63 -21.35 9.00 19.66
N MET A 64 -21.74 9.13 20.92
CA MET A 64 -21.26 8.31 22.03
C MET A 64 -22.29 7.27 22.51
N SER A 65 -23.44 7.18 21.86
CA SER A 65 -24.48 6.18 22.06
C SER A 65 -24.94 5.65 20.70
N CYS A 66 -25.33 4.38 20.65
CA CYS A 66 -26.00 3.80 19.48
C CYS A 66 -27.50 3.95 19.69
N GLU A 67 -28.16 4.80 18.90
CA GLU A 67 -29.59 5.11 19.06
C GLU A 67 -30.43 3.84 18.84
N GLN A 68 -31.12 3.37 19.88
CA GLN A 68 -32.21 2.41 19.77
C GLN A 68 -33.45 3.17 19.30
N ASN A 69 -34.20 2.60 18.37
CA ASN A 69 -35.57 3.06 18.20
C ASN A 69 -36.41 2.39 19.28
N GLU A 70 -37.21 3.18 19.98
CA GLU A 70 -38.48 2.67 20.49
C GLU A 70 -39.33 2.33 19.26
N ASP A 71 -39.85 1.11 19.21
CA ASP A 71 -40.86 0.75 18.22
C ASP A 71 -41.97 1.81 18.31
N THR A 72 -42.21 2.52 17.22
CA THR A 72 -43.37 3.40 17.11
C THR A 72 -44.59 2.51 16.93
N GLU A 73 -44.97 1.80 17.98
CA GLU A 73 -46.28 1.15 18.16
C GLU A 73 -47.25 2.07 18.91
N ASN A 74 -47.09 3.39 18.81
CA ASN A 74 -48.08 4.36 19.26
C ASN A 74 -48.69 5.09 18.05
N ASP A 75 -49.28 4.32 17.15
CA ASP A 75 -50.11 4.82 16.04
C ASP A 75 -51.56 5.11 16.46
N ASN A 76 -51.85 5.39 17.74
CA ASN A 76 -53.24 5.39 18.23
C ASN A 76 -53.72 6.54 19.12
N GLU A 77 -53.04 7.69 19.26
CA GLU A 77 -53.59 8.79 20.08
C GLU A 77 -53.63 10.21 19.49
N ASP A 78 -53.27 10.43 18.23
CA ASP A 78 -53.41 11.77 17.61
C ASP A 78 -54.64 11.92 16.70
N ASN A 79 -55.67 11.10 16.91
CA ASN A 79 -56.93 11.16 16.14
C ASN A 79 -58.07 11.90 16.86
N LYS A 80 -57.74 12.87 17.74
CA LYS A 80 -58.78 13.58 18.50
C LYS A 80 -58.45 15.00 18.95
N ILE A 81 -57.85 15.85 18.11
CA ILE A 81 -58.08 17.31 18.10
C ILE A 81 -57.83 17.79 16.65
N MET A 82 -58.88 17.83 15.83
CA MET A 82 -59.10 18.75 14.68
C MET A 82 -60.24 18.20 13.80
N SER A 83 -61.42 18.03 14.39
CA SER A 83 -62.66 18.04 13.62
C SER A 83 -63.16 19.48 13.60
N GLU A 84 -63.04 20.12 12.44
CA GLU A 84 -63.67 21.37 11.96
C GLU A 84 -62.69 22.42 11.41
N PHE A 85 -61.97 22.10 10.31
CA PHE A 85 -61.85 23.04 9.16
C PHE A 85 -61.27 22.38 7.89
N SER A 86 -62.16 22.13 6.93
CA SER A 86 -62.02 22.01 5.46
C SER A 86 -61.02 21.02 4.80
N ASP A 87 -61.57 19.86 4.41
CA ASP A 87 -61.64 19.20 3.09
C ASP A 87 -60.89 19.70 1.81
N VAL A 88 -59.82 20.49 1.89
CA VAL A 88 -59.05 20.90 0.68
C VAL A 88 -57.64 20.27 0.60
N VAL A 89 -57.14 19.69 1.70
CA VAL A 89 -55.72 19.25 1.81
C VAL A 89 -55.53 17.74 1.56
N ARG A 90 -56.61 16.96 1.37
CA ARG A 90 -56.52 15.48 1.17
C ARG A 90 -56.10 15.05 -0.24
N SER A 91 -56.26 15.88 -1.26
CA SER A 91 -55.89 15.55 -2.64
C SER A 91 -54.40 15.73 -2.93
N GLU A 92 -53.74 16.71 -2.29
CA GLU A 92 -52.29 16.97 -2.49
C GLU A 92 -51.39 15.97 -1.75
N GLN A 93 -51.85 15.41 -0.63
CA GLN A 93 -51.07 14.44 0.15
C GLN A 93 -51.01 13.05 -0.51
N MET A 94 -52.08 12.62 -1.20
CA MET A 94 -52.05 11.36 -1.97
C MET A 94 -51.18 11.46 -3.22
N GLN A 95 -51.15 12.61 -3.91
CA GLN A 95 -50.28 12.81 -5.08
C GLN A 95 -48.79 12.86 -4.71
N ARG A 96 -48.42 13.50 -3.58
CA ARG A 96 -47.02 13.50 -3.10
C ARG A 96 -46.53 12.11 -2.71
N GLN A 97 -47.36 11.29 -2.06
CA GLN A 97 -46.99 9.92 -1.70
C GLN A 97 -46.81 9.01 -2.92
N GLN A 98 -47.60 9.20 -3.99
CA GLN A 98 -47.42 8.45 -5.24
C GLN A 98 -46.17 8.88 -6.03
N ILE A 99 -45.80 10.16 -5.98
CA ILE A 99 -44.58 10.67 -6.64
C ILE A 99 -43.32 10.15 -5.92
N ASP A 100 -43.29 10.16 -4.59
CA ASP A 100 -42.15 9.65 -3.81
C ASP A 100 -41.93 8.13 -4.00
N ALA A 101 -43.02 7.36 -4.21
CA ALA A 101 -42.95 5.94 -4.56
C ALA A 101 -42.44 5.71 -6.00
N SER A 102 -42.78 6.59 -6.95
CA SER A 102 -42.29 6.51 -8.34
C SER A 102 -40.80 6.88 -8.50
N LEU A 103 -40.25 7.67 -7.58
CA LEU A 103 -38.85 8.11 -7.55
C LEU A 103 -37.91 7.19 -6.75
N GLY A 104 -38.42 6.08 -6.20
CA GLY A 104 -37.62 5.09 -5.48
C GLY A 104 -37.04 5.58 -4.15
N LEU A 105 -37.54 6.70 -3.61
CA LEU A 105 -37.13 7.25 -2.32
C LEU A 105 -37.91 6.56 -1.19
N ASN A 106 -37.67 5.25 -1.02
CA ASN A 106 -38.08 4.57 0.21
C ASN A 106 -37.38 5.27 1.39
N ARG A 107 -38.15 5.93 2.26
CA ARG A 107 -37.66 6.36 3.58
C ARG A 107 -37.14 5.10 4.28
N ARG A 108 -35.82 4.92 4.30
CA ARG A 108 -35.21 3.75 4.93
C ARG A 108 -35.52 3.80 6.42
N LYS A 109 -35.85 2.62 6.97
CA LYS A 109 -36.13 2.40 8.40
C LYS A 109 -35.04 3.04 9.27
N ALA A 110 -35.47 3.60 10.40
CA ALA A 110 -34.59 4.26 11.36
C ALA A 110 -33.49 3.31 11.91
N HIS A 111 -32.48 3.91 12.54
CA HIS A 111 -31.17 3.37 12.94
C HIS A 111 -31.13 1.90 13.40
N GLY A 112 -32.14 1.44 14.16
CA GLY A 112 -32.22 0.07 14.66
C GLY A 112 -30.96 -0.34 15.44
N GLY A 113 -30.39 0.61 16.19
CA GLY A 113 -29.19 0.41 16.98
C GLY A 113 -29.43 -0.44 18.23
N CYS A 114 -28.36 -0.73 18.97
CA CYS A 114 -28.40 -1.63 20.13
C CYS A 114 -28.37 -0.90 21.50
N GLY A 115 -28.47 0.43 21.55
CA GLY A 115 -28.44 1.20 22.81
C GLY A 115 -27.07 1.30 23.47
N GLY A 116 -26.07 0.55 22.99
CA GLY A 116 -24.75 0.43 23.60
C GLY A 116 -23.98 1.75 23.62
N LYS A 117 -23.38 2.06 24.77
CA LYS A 117 -22.45 3.20 24.93
C LYS A 117 -21.20 2.96 24.08
N GLN A 118 -20.74 4.01 23.40
CA GLN A 118 -19.57 3.94 22.54
C GLN A 118 -18.35 4.47 23.28
N PRO A 119 -17.19 3.80 23.19
CA PRO A 119 -15.98 4.29 23.80
C PRO A 119 -15.32 5.38 22.96
N THR A 120 -14.56 6.25 23.61
CA THR A 120 -13.56 7.07 22.92
C THR A 120 -12.30 6.25 22.68
N ILE A 121 -11.93 6.06 21.42
CA ILE A 121 -10.80 5.20 21.05
C ILE A 121 -9.52 6.04 20.96
N ARG A 122 -8.50 5.66 21.73
CA ARG A 122 -7.16 6.25 21.67
C ARG A 122 -6.17 5.24 21.12
N ARG A 123 -5.19 5.73 20.36
CA ARG A 123 -4.06 4.93 19.89
C ARG A 123 -2.91 5.14 20.85
N ASP A 124 -2.39 4.06 21.40
CA ASP A 124 -1.19 4.05 22.23
C ASP A 124 -0.16 3.11 21.59
N GLY A 125 0.82 3.69 20.89
CA GLY A 125 1.78 2.94 20.07
C GLY A 125 1.11 2.06 19.01
N LEU A 126 1.15 0.75 19.24
CA LEU A 126 0.58 -0.32 18.41
C LEU A 126 -0.78 -0.83 18.93
N LYS A 127 -1.24 -0.38 20.09
CA LYS A 127 -2.49 -0.80 20.72
C LYS A 127 -3.59 0.24 20.52
N LEU A 128 -4.84 -0.22 20.52
CA LEU A 128 -6.03 0.63 20.56
C LEU A 128 -6.70 0.47 21.91
N ILE A 129 -6.95 1.57 22.61
CA ILE A 129 -7.56 1.60 23.94
C ILE A 129 -8.92 2.28 23.83
N ALA A 130 -9.97 1.56 24.21
CA ALA A 130 -11.33 2.05 24.34
C ALA A 130 -11.53 2.60 25.76
N ASN A 131 -11.82 3.91 25.86
CA ASN A 131 -12.15 4.56 27.12
C ASN A 131 -13.65 4.85 27.17
N TYR A 132 -14.36 4.21 28.09
CA TYR A 132 -15.77 4.49 28.37
C TYR A 132 -15.86 5.66 29.36
N LYS A 133 -16.67 6.66 29.04
CA LYS A 133 -17.03 7.71 30.01
C LYS A 133 -18.12 7.14 30.91
N SER A 134 -17.91 7.17 32.23
CA SER A 134 -19.01 6.95 33.16
C SER A 134 -19.97 8.14 33.05
N THR A 135 -21.27 7.86 32.96
CA THR A 135 -22.31 8.89 33.07
C THR A 135 -22.43 9.25 34.54
N SER A 136 -21.87 10.39 34.92
CA SER A 136 -22.22 11.09 36.15
C SER A 136 -23.68 11.56 36.08
N GLY A 137 -24.48 11.19 37.08
CA GLY A 137 -25.78 11.82 37.35
C GLY A 137 -26.97 10.86 37.56
N LYS A 138 -27.04 10.20 38.72
CA LYS A 138 -28.11 10.34 39.73
C LYS A 138 -27.89 9.37 40.90
N ASP A 139 -27.77 9.96 42.08
CA ASP A 139 -27.97 9.43 43.44
C ASP A 139 -27.12 8.23 43.88
N ASN A 140 -25.97 8.49 44.49
CA ASN A 140 -25.79 8.42 45.96
C ASN A 140 -24.31 8.47 46.38
N ASP A 141 -24.17 8.89 47.62
CA ASP A 141 -23.03 9.12 48.51
C ASP A 141 -21.75 8.26 48.34
N ALA A 142 -20.64 8.83 48.82
CA ALA A 142 -19.27 8.31 48.96
C ALA A 142 -18.29 8.47 47.76
N GLY A 143 -17.29 9.33 47.98
CA GLY A 143 -16.20 9.65 47.06
C GLY A 143 -15.25 8.49 46.77
N GLN A 144 -15.59 7.66 45.78
CA GLN A 144 -14.62 6.85 45.05
C GLN A 144 -14.33 7.49 43.70
N ASP A 145 -13.04 7.73 43.44
CA ASP A 145 -12.51 8.19 42.15
C ASP A 145 -13.07 7.35 40.99
N ILE A 146 -13.98 7.95 40.22
CA ILE A 146 -14.60 7.29 39.07
C ILE A 146 -13.59 7.25 37.92
N THR A 147 -12.70 6.26 37.95
CA THR A 147 -11.74 6.04 36.87
C THR A 147 -12.48 5.53 35.62
N PRO A 148 -12.26 6.14 34.44
CA PRO A 148 -12.87 5.65 33.21
C PRO A 148 -12.38 4.22 32.93
N GLU A 149 -13.31 3.30 32.66
CA GLU A 149 -12.97 1.92 32.32
C GLU A 149 -12.17 1.90 31.00
N LYS A 150 -10.88 1.58 31.11
CA LYS A 150 -9.97 1.47 29.98
C LYS A 150 -9.90 0.02 29.55
N LYS A 151 -10.45 -0.29 28.38
CA LYS A 151 -10.39 -1.62 27.78
C LYS A 151 -9.49 -1.61 26.55
N ALA A 152 -8.48 -2.46 26.50
CA ALA A 152 -7.70 -2.68 25.28
C ALA A 152 -8.56 -3.41 24.25
N LEU A 153 -8.62 -2.91 23.02
CA LEU A 153 -9.28 -3.58 21.91
C LEU A 153 -8.26 -4.51 21.25
N THR A 154 -8.47 -5.82 21.36
CA THR A 154 -7.59 -6.79 20.70
C THR A 154 -7.83 -6.78 19.19
N PRO A 155 -6.82 -7.14 18.36
CA PRO A 155 -7.01 -7.26 16.92
C PRO A 155 -8.12 -8.25 16.55
N LEU A 156 -8.29 -9.31 17.35
CA LEU A 156 -9.36 -10.30 17.16
C LEU A 156 -10.75 -9.68 17.37
N ASP A 157 -10.93 -8.88 18.41
CA ASP A 157 -12.20 -8.18 18.66
C ASP A 157 -12.55 -7.25 17.49
N VAL A 158 -11.58 -6.46 17.03
CA VAL A 158 -11.78 -5.54 15.90
C VAL A 158 -12.08 -6.30 14.61
N TYR A 159 -11.43 -7.44 14.38
CA TYR A 159 -11.70 -8.29 13.22
C TYR A 159 -13.14 -8.79 13.22
N ASN A 160 -13.65 -9.25 14.36
CA ASN A 160 -15.03 -9.72 14.49
C ASN A 160 -16.05 -8.59 14.28
N ILE A 161 -15.78 -7.40 14.82
CA ILE A 161 -16.61 -6.21 14.59
C ILE A 161 -16.63 -5.87 13.10
N PHE A 162 -15.46 -5.83 12.45
CA PHE A 162 -15.36 -5.48 11.03
C PHE A 162 -16.00 -6.49 10.09
N LYS A 163 -15.97 -7.77 10.47
CA LYS A 163 -16.62 -8.84 9.71
C LYS A 163 -18.15 -8.69 9.69
N ASN A 164 -18.73 -8.16 10.77
CA ASN A 164 -20.18 -8.01 10.96
C ASN A 164 -20.75 -6.71 10.35
N ILE A 165 -19.93 -5.85 9.76
CA ILE A 165 -20.41 -4.62 9.09
C ILE A 165 -21.20 -5.01 7.84
N SER A 166 -22.36 -4.38 7.65
CA SER A 166 -23.18 -4.60 6.46
C SER A 166 -22.55 -4.00 5.19
N GLU A 167 -22.80 -4.61 4.03
CA GLU A 167 -22.28 -4.11 2.75
C GLU A 167 -22.80 -2.69 2.43
N GLN A 168 -24.02 -2.37 2.85
CA GLN A 168 -24.60 -1.04 2.67
C GLN A 168 -23.83 0.01 3.49
N ASP A 169 -23.50 -0.30 4.75
CA ASP A 169 -22.71 0.59 5.60
C ASP A 169 -21.30 0.82 5.03
N LEU A 170 -20.70 -0.22 4.42
CA LEU A 170 -19.41 -0.10 3.74
C LEU A 170 -19.46 0.87 2.57
N LEU A 171 -20.49 0.75 1.72
CA LEU A 171 -20.69 1.64 0.57
C LEU A 171 -20.97 3.08 1.01
N ASP A 172 -21.77 3.25 2.06
CA ASP A 172 -22.11 4.56 2.62
C ASP A 172 -20.86 5.26 3.18
N MET A 173 -20.03 4.55 3.94
CA MET A 173 -18.72 5.02 4.41
C MET A 173 -17.73 5.34 3.28
N GLY A 174 -17.96 4.79 2.08
CA GLY A 174 -17.07 4.91 0.95
C GLY A 174 -15.90 3.94 0.95
N LEU A 175 -16.15 2.73 1.42
CA LEU A 175 -15.29 1.57 1.29
C LEU A 175 -15.80 0.69 0.14
N SER A 176 -14.93 -0.15 -0.41
CA SER A 176 -15.27 -1.10 -1.48
C SER A 176 -15.47 -2.48 -0.89
N VAL A 177 -16.60 -3.11 -1.20
CA VAL A 177 -16.91 -4.48 -0.78
C VAL A 177 -16.01 -5.51 -1.48
N GLU A 178 -15.62 -5.23 -2.73
CA GLU A 178 -14.85 -6.16 -3.56
C GLU A 178 -13.34 -6.06 -3.33
N PHE A 179 -12.82 -4.84 -3.17
CA PHE A 179 -11.35 -4.61 -3.20
C PHE A 179 -10.77 -4.14 -1.87
N ALA A 180 -11.58 -3.62 -0.93
CA ALA A 180 -11.06 -2.95 0.25
C ALA A 180 -11.99 -3.08 1.46
N ARG A 181 -12.32 -4.32 1.83
CA ARG A 181 -13.08 -4.58 3.05
C ARG A 181 -12.27 -4.20 4.32
N PRO A 182 -12.92 -3.67 5.37
CA PRO A 182 -12.24 -3.28 6.61
C PRO A 182 -11.52 -4.42 7.33
N ASP A 183 -12.10 -5.63 7.33
CA ASP A 183 -11.52 -6.80 7.99
C ASP A 183 -10.15 -7.19 7.41
N TRP A 184 -9.88 -6.88 6.14
CA TRP A 184 -8.59 -7.13 5.49
C TRP A 184 -7.48 -6.18 5.96
N MET A 185 -7.81 -5.12 6.71
CA MET A 185 -6.81 -4.25 7.34
C MET A 185 -6.12 -4.93 8.54
N ILE A 186 -6.66 -6.06 8.99
CA ILE A 186 -6.09 -6.90 10.06
C ILE A 186 -5.50 -8.14 9.40
N ILE A 187 -4.23 -8.41 9.71
CA ILE A 187 -3.48 -9.52 9.11
C ILE A 187 -3.77 -10.77 9.92
N THR A 188 -4.44 -11.74 9.30
CA THR A 188 -4.56 -13.12 9.80
C THR A 188 -3.56 -14.04 9.13
N VAL A 189 -3.34 -13.83 7.82
CA VAL A 189 -2.38 -14.56 7.00
C VAL A 189 -1.38 -13.57 6.43
N LEU A 190 -0.10 -13.74 6.78
CA LEU A 190 0.99 -12.90 6.29
C LEU A 190 1.57 -13.48 4.99
N PRO A 191 1.56 -12.74 3.87
CA PRO A 191 2.20 -13.18 2.63
C PRO A 191 3.73 -13.14 2.79
N VAL A 192 4.40 -14.20 2.34
CA VAL A 192 5.86 -14.30 2.35
C VAL A 192 6.38 -13.99 0.94
N PRO A 193 7.20 -12.94 0.75
CA PRO A 193 7.73 -12.62 -0.55
C PRO A 193 8.74 -13.69 -1.04
N PRO A 194 8.81 -13.94 -2.35
CA PRO A 194 9.71 -14.94 -2.92
C PRO A 194 11.18 -14.46 -2.91
N PRO A 195 12.17 -15.36 -3.08
CA PRO A 195 13.60 -15.02 -3.06
C PRO A 195 14.04 -13.83 -3.93
N PRO A 196 13.48 -13.56 -5.13
CA PRO A 196 13.86 -12.37 -5.92
C PRO A 196 13.63 -11.03 -5.20
N VAL A 197 12.69 -10.98 -4.25
CA VAL A 197 12.42 -9.78 -3.43
C VAL A 197 13.35 -9.71 -2.21
N ARG A 198 13.86 -10.86 -1.76
CA ARG A 198 14.73 -11.04 -0.58
C ARG A 198 15.97 -11.88 -0.96
N PRO A 199 16.88 -11.32 -1.79
CA PRO A 199 17.99 -12.08 -2.36
C PRO A 199 18.97 -12.52 -1.26
N SER A 200 19.49 -13.73 -1.38
CA SER A 200 20.60 -14.20 -0.55
C SER A 200 21.93 -14.00 -1.29
N ILE A 201 22.97 -13.66 -0.55
CA ILE A 201 24.33 -13.48 -1.06
C ILE A 201 25.17 -14.61 -0.49
N GLN A 202 25.76 -15.42 -1.36
CA GLN A 202 26.72 -16.45 -0.96
C GLN A 202 28.13 -15.86 -1.08
N MET A 203 28.88 -15.89 0.03
CA MET A 203 30.30 -15.55 0.06
C MET A 203 31.09 -16.86 0.03
N ASP A 204 31.88 -17.06 -1.04
CA ASP A 204 32.94 -18.09 -1.16
C ASP A 204 32.62 -19.45 -0.51
N GLY A 205 31.44 -20.00 -0.81
CA GLY A 205 31.02 -21.38 -0.52
C GLY A 205 30.66 -21.72 0.93
N THR A 206 31.16 -20.98 1.94
CA THR A 206 30.96 -21.33 3.36
C THR A 206 29.97 -20.44 4.11
N SER A 207 29.84 -19.17 3.71
CA SER A 207 29.03 -18.20 4.44
C SER A 207 27.88 -17.65 3.60
N ARG A 208 26.66 -17.67 4.17
CA ARG A 208 25.45 -17.12 3.55
C ARG A 208 25.03 -15.84 4.26
N GLY A 209 25.02 -14.74 3.52
CA GLY A 209 24.41 -13.48 3.92
C GLY A 209 22.97 -13.43 3.43
N GLU A 210 22.01 -13.67 4.33
CA GLU A 210 20.59 -13.56 4.01
C GLU A 210 20.12 -12.10 4.10
N ASP A 211 19.06 -11.77 3.35
CA ASP A 211 18.45 -10.43 3.36
C ASP A 211 17.81 -10.10 4.72
N ASP A 212 17.79 -8.81 5.09
CA ASP A 212 17.18 -8.28 6.31
C ASP A 212 15.70 -8.74 6.49
N LEU A 213 14.94 -8.86 5.40
CA LEU A 213 13.55 -9.35 5.43
C LEU A 213 13.49 -10.83 5.82
N THR A 214 14.44 -11.65 5.36
CA THR A 214 14.50 -13.08 5.70
C THR A 214 14.77 -13.26 7.20
N HIS A 215 15.69 -12.48 7.77
CA HIS A 215 15.94 -12.48 9.22
C HIS A 215 14.68 -12.11 10.00
N LYS A 216 13.99 -11.03 9.60
CA LYS A 216 12.78 -10.60 10.31
C LYS A 216 11.62 -11.59 10.17
N LEU A 217 11.47 -12.24 9.01
CA LEU A 217 10.49 -13.30 8.81
C LEU A 217 10.77 -14.51 9.70
N SER A 218 12.04 -14.85 9.95
CA SER A 218 12.41 -15.90 10.92
C SER A 218 11.98 -15.52 12.33
N ASP A 219 12.18 -14.27 12.75
CA ASP A 219 11.75 -13.80 14.06
C ASP A 219 10.21 -13.81 14.21
N ILE A 220 9.48 -13.41 13.16
CA ILE A 220 8.01 -13.51 13.12
C ILE A 220 7.58 -14.97 13.29
N LEU A 221 8.22 -15.89 12.58
CA LEU A 221 7.87 -17.31 12.65
C LEU A 221 8.11 -17.89 14.06
N LYS A 222 9.25 -17.54 14.69
CA LYS A 222 9.57 -17.96 16.06
C LYS A 222 8.56 -17.41 17.07
N ALA A 223 8.26 -16.11 17.00
CA ALA A 223 7.27 -15.48 17.87
C ALA A 223 5.88 -16.13 17.69
N ASN A 224 5.51 -16.44 16.46
CA ASN A 224 4.24 -17.08 16.12
C ASN A 224 4.14 -18.51 16.68
N GLN A 225 5.21 -19.30 16.55
CA GLN A 225 5.28 -20.67 17.10
C GLN A 225 5.24 -20.66 18.63
N ASN A 226 5.96 -19.74 19.27
CA ASN A 226 5.93 -19.57 20.73
C ASN A 226 4.52 -19.20 21.21
N LEU A 227 3.83 -18.29 20.50
CA LEU A 227 2.46 -17.91 20.85
C LEU A 227 1.49 -19.10 20.73
N ARG A 228 1.54 -19.87 19.62
CA ARG A 228 0.73 -21.10 19.48
C ARG A 228 0.99 -22.09 20.61
N ARG A 229 2.25 -22.25 21.01
CA ARG A 229 2.64 -23.15 22.10
C ARG A 229 2.07 -22.70 23.44
N CYS A 230 2.23 -21.42 23.78
CA CYS A 230 1.69 -20.86 25.02
C CYS A 230 0.16 -20.98 25.10
N GLU A 231 -0.54 -20.82 23.98
CA GLU A 231 -1.99 -21.05 23.92
C GLU A 231 -2.36 -22.51 24.12
N SER A 232 -1.63 -23.44 23.49
CA SER A 232 -1.89 -24.88 23.61
C SER A 232 -1.63 -25.44 25.00
N GLU A 233 -0.63 -24.90 25.71
CA GLU A 233 -0.27 -25.29 27.08
C GLU A 233 -1.16 -24.62 28.14
N GLY A 234 -2.04 -23.68 27.74
CA GLY A 234 -2.93 -22.98 28.68
C GLY A 234 -2.19 -22.02 29.61
N GLN A 235 -1.15 -21.33 29.12
CA GLN A 235 -0.39 -20.36 29.91
C GLN A 235 -1.27 -19.19 30.39
N PRO A 236 -0.88 -18.50 31.49
CA PRO A 236 -1.63 -17.35 31.98
C PRO A 236 -1.82 -16.24 30.93
N LYS A 237 -2.98 -15.57 30.95
CA LYS A 237 -3.35 -14.53 29.96
C LYS A 237 -2.31 -13.42 29.82
N HIS A 238 -1.70 -12.96 30.91
CA HIS A 238 -0.70 -11.89 30.86
C HIS A 238 0.53 -12.29 30.00
N VAL A 239 0.96 -13.56 30.07
CA VAL A 239 2.07 -14.08 29.26
C VAL A 239 1.67 -14.13 27.78
N ILE A 240 0.45 -14.56 27.49
CA ILE A 240 -0.08 -14.59 26.12
C ILE A 240 -0.13 -13.16 25.54
N ASP A 241 -0.58 -12.18 26.31
CA ASP A 241 -0.66 -10.77 25.89
C ASP A 241 0.73 -10.16 25.61
N GLU A 242 1.76 -10.58 26.34
CA GLU A 242 3.15 -10.20 26.10
C GLU A 242 3.67 -10.78 24.78
N PHE A 243 3.46 -12.09 24.54
CA PHE A 243 3.83 -12.72 23.28
C PHE A 243 3.03 -12.17 22.09
N GLU A 244 1.75 -11.82 22.28
CA GLU A 244 0.91 -11.18 21.27
C GLU A 244 1.46 -9.80 20.91
N SER A 245 1.83 -9.01 21.92
CA SER A 245 2.46 -7.70 21.74
C SER A 245 3.80 -7.82 21.01
N LEU A 246 4.58 -8.86 21.30
CA LEU A 246 5.84 -9.15 20.61
C LEU A 246 5.61 -9.52 19.14
N LEU A 247 4.66 -10.40 18.84
CA LEU A 247 4.30 -10.76 17.46
C LEU A 247 3.83 -9.53 16.67
N GLN A 248 2.99 -8.69 17.28
CA GLN A 248 2.53 -7.42 16.73
C GLN A 248 3.71 -6.48 16.42
N PHE A 249 4.71 -6.40 17.30
CA PHE A 249 5.92 -5.61 17.09
C PHE A 249 6.77 -6.13 15.92
N HIS A 250 6.97 -7.44 15.80
CA HIS A 250 7.74 -8.02 14.70
C HIS A 250 7.06 -7.82 13.34
N CYS A 251 5.76 -8.05 13.25
CA CYS A 251 4.97 -7.77 12.04
C CYS A 251 4.95 -6.28 11.70
N ALA A 252 4.89 -5.41 12.72
CA ALA A 252 4.93 -3.96 12.53
C ALA A 252 6.26 -3.49 11.93
N THR A 253 7.38 -3.85 12.57
CA THR A 253 8.73 -3.45 12.16
C THR A 253 9.18 -4.09 10.84
N TYR A 254 8.60 -5.23 10.44
CA TYR A 254 8.78 -5.82 9.11
C TYR A 254 8.26 -4.90 8.00
N MET A 255 7.07 -4.31 8.20
CA MET A 255 6.48 -3.37 7.25
C MET A 255 7.13 -1.99 7.34
N ASP A 256 7.28 -1.47 8.55
CA ASP A 256 7.81 -0.13 8.83
C ASP A 256 8.62 -0.11 10.14
N ASN A 257 9.93 0.09 10.03
CA ASN A 257 10.84 0.11 11.18
C ASN A 257 11.09 1.52 11.73
N ASP A 258 10.71 2.57 11.00
CA ASP A 258 10.95 3.97 11.39
C ASP A 258 9.72 4.60 12.06
N MET A 259 9.04 3.81 12.90
CA MET A 259 7.85 4.24 13.60
C MET A 259 8.17 5.16 14.77
N ALA A 260 7.48 6.30 14.87
CA ALA A 260 7.63 7.22 15.99
C ALA A 260 7.15 6.60 17.31
N GLY A 261 7.96 6.72 18.37
CA GLY A 261 7.60 6.28 19.73
C GLY A 261 7.69 4.76 19.95
N GLN A 262 8.36 4.02 19.06
CA GLN A 262 8.65 2.59 19.23
C GLN A 262 10.15 2.33 19.05
N PRO A 263 10.71 1.34 19.75
CA PRO A 263 12.11 0.97 19.55
C PRO A 263 12.33 0.41 18.14
N GLN A 264 13.45 0.76 17.52
CA GLN A 264 13.81 0.23 16.21
C GLN A 264 14.30 -1.21 16.33
N ALA A 265 13.89 -2.06 15.39
CA ALA A 265 14.45 -3.41 15.28
C ALA A 265 15.86 -3.34 14.67
N LEU A 266 16.84 -3.81 15.42
CA LEU A 266 18.25 -3.83 15.05
C LEU A 266 18.66 -5.24 14.61
N GLN A 267 19.61 -5.31 13.67
CA GLN A 267 20.34 -6.54 13.37
C GLN A 267 21.35 -6.84 14.49
N LYS A 268 21.91 -8.05 14.52
CA LYS A 268 22.98 -8.44 15.47
C LYS A 268 24.18 -7.48 15.47
N SER A 269 24.42 -6.79 14.36
CA SER A 269 25.47 -5.77 14.19
C SER A 269 25.12 -4.39 14.77
N GLY A 270 23.91 -4.20 15.33
CA GLY A 270 23.42 -2.91 15.81
C GLY A 270 22.89 -1.99 14.70
N ARG A 271 22.98 -2.38 13.43
CA ARG A 271 22.37 -1.63 12.32
C ARG A 271 20.85 -1.83 12.29
N PRO A 272 20.04 -0.77 12.08
CA PRO A 272 18.59 -0.91 11.86
C PRO A 272 18.26 -1.78 10.64
N LEU A 273 17.27 -2.66 10.78
CA LEU A 273 16.78 -3.51 9.70
C LEU A 273 16.07 -2.69 8.62
N LYS A 274 16.34 -2.99 7.34
CA LYS A 274 15.66 -2.35 6.20
C LYS A 274 14.27 -2.96 5.96
N SER A 275 13.24 -2.32 6.52
CA SER A 275 11.82 -2.64 6.30
C SER A 275 11.36 -2.46 4.84
N ILE A 276 10.19 -3.01 4.50
CA ILE A 276 9.61 -2.87 3.16
C ILE A 276 9.36 -1.39 2.81
N ARG A 277 8.82 -0.60 3.74
CA ARG A 277 8.58 0.82 3.53
C ARG A 277 9.87 1.59 3.26
N ALA A 278 10.93 1.28 4.00
CA ALA A 278 12.25 1.91 3.83
C ALA A 278 12.86 1.60 2.45
N ARG A 279 12.59 0.43 1.86
CA ARG A 279 13.04 0.08 0.50
C ARG A 279 12.32 0.91 -0.58
N LEU A 280 11.06 1.28 -0.35
CA LEU A 280 10.25 2.02 -1.32
C LEU A 280 10.49 3.54 -1.26
N LYS A 281 10.62 4.09 -0.05
CA LYS A 281 10.78 5.53 0.20
C LYS A 281 12.24 5.98 0.06
N GLY A 282 12.44 7.26 -0.22
CA GLY A 282 13.74 7.93 -0.15
C GLY A 282 14.35 8.22 -1.53
N LYS A 283 15.51 8.90 -1.54
CA LYS A 283 16.23 9.24 -2.77
C LYS A 283 16.76 7.98 -3.47
N GLU A 284 17.30 7.05 -2.69
CA GLU A 284 17.79 5.74 -3.14
C GLU A 284 16.72 4.64 -3.07
N GLY A 285 15.48 4.98 -2.70
CA GLY A 285 14.38 4.03 -2.66
C GLY A 285 13.95 3.59 -4.06
N ARG A 286 13.23 2.48 -4.16
CA ARG A 286 12.83 1.88 -5.45
C ARG A 286 12.06 2.85 -6.35
N LEU A 287 11.17 3.69 -5.80
CA LEU A 287 10.36 4.58 -6.62
C LEU A 287 11.21 5.66 -7.31
N ARG A 288 12.04 6.38 -6.56
CA ARG A 288 12.86 7.47 -7.12
C ARG A 288 14.14 6.96 -7.76
N GLY A 289 14.83 6.04 -7.10
CA GLY A 289 16.14 5.53 -7.52
C GLY A 289 16.09 4.44 -8.58
N ASN A 290 15.01 3.65 -8.67
CA ASN A 290 14.93 2.56 -9.65
C ASN A 290 13.82 2.73 -10.68
N LEU A 291 12.76 3.51 -10.43
CA LEU A 291 11.71 3.72 -11.44
C LEU A 291 11.88 5.05 -12.16
N MET A 292 12.18 6.13 -11.43
CA MET A 292 12.34 7.47 -12.03
C MET A 292 13.76 7.76 -12.53
N GLY A 293 14.79 7.19 -11.90
CA GLY A 293 16.20 7.45 -12.24
C GLY A 293 17.02 6.17 -12.37
N LYS A 294 16.79 5.40 -13.43
CA LYS A 294 17.57 4.17 -13.68
C LYS A 294 18.97 4.49 -14.19
N ARG A 295 19.93 3.64 -13.83
CA ARG A 295 21.18 3.53 -14.57
C ARG A 295 20.85 2.99 -15.96
N VAL A 296 21.46 3.58 -16.97
CA VAL A 296 21.25 3.22 -18.37
C VAL A 296 22.54 2.70 -18.95
N ASP A 297 22.42 1.66 -19.75
CA ASP A 297 23.51 1.16 -20.59
C ASP A 297 23.70 2.09 -21.80
N PHE A 298 24.79 1.90 -22.56
CA PHE A 298 25.12 2.71 -23.74
C PHE A 298 25.26 4.22 -23.47
N SER A 299 25.79 4.57 -22.30
CA SER A 299 26.09 5.96 -21.93
C SER A 299 27.56 6.11 -21.54
N ALA A 300 28.11 7.30 -21.79
CA ALA A 300 29.47 7.66 -21.38
C ALA A 300 29.48 9.07 -20.77
N ARG A 301 30.48 9.33 -19.93
CA ARG A 301 30.70 10.63 -19.30
C ARG A 301 32.19 10.96 -19.31
N THR A 302 32.52 12.15 -19.78
CA THR A 302 33.89 12.68 -19.78
C THR A 302 33.86 14.20 -19.54
N VAL A 303 35.04 14.80 -19.33
CA VAL A 303 35.22 16.25 -19.21
C VAL A 303 35.03 16.90 -20.58
N ILE A 304 34.37 18.06 -20.61
CA ILE A 304 34.16 18.86 -21.82
C ILE A 304 35.32 19.83 -22.05
N THR A 305 35.67 20.07 -23.31
CA THR A 305 36.63 21.09 -23.73
C THR A 305 36.09 21.75 -25.00
N GLY A 306 36.28 23.06 -25.14
CA GLY A 306 35.81 23.79 -26.32
C GLY A 306 36.78 23.62 -27.49
N ASP A 307 36.24 23.37 -28.69
CA ASP A 307 36.99 23.33 -29.93
C ASP A 307 36.29 24.27 -30.94
N PRO A 308 36.99 25.27 -31.51
CA PRO A 308 36.39 26.20 -32.48
C PRO A 308 36.22 25.59 -33.89
N ASN A 309 36.77 24.40 -34.17
CA ASN A 309 36.76 23.81 -35.50
C ASN A 309 35.56 22.88 -35.78
N ILE A 310 34.71 22.63 -34.79
CA ILE A 310 33.52 21.76 -34.91
C ILE A 310 32.25 22.58 -35.11
N SER A 311 31.27 22.02 -35.81
CA SER A 311 29.96 22.65 -35.99
C SER A 311 29.16 22.67 -34.68
N VAL A 312 28.11 23.50 -34.63
CA VAL A 312 27.22 23.64 -33.45
C VAL A 312 26.48 22.33 -33.12
N ASP A 313 26.16 21.56 -34.17
CA ASP A 313 25.45 20.28 -34.04
C ASP A 313 26.41 19.08 -33.85
N GLU A 314 27.72 19.33 -33.79
CA GLU A 314 28.74 18.29 -33.67
C GLU A 314 29.30 18.20 -32.25
N VAL A 315 29.70 16.99 -31.86
CA VAL A 315 30.37 16.74 -30.59
C VAL A 315 31.57 15.83 -30.80
N GLY A 316 32.74 16.28 -30.35
CA GLY A 316 33.95 15.47 -30.41
C GLY A 316 33.88 14.29 -29.43
N VAL A 317 33.86 13.06 -29.95
CA VAL A 317 33.86 11.83 -29.14
C VAL A 317 35.26 11.19 -29.17
N PRO A 318 35.91 10.99 -28.02
CA PRO A 318 37.20 10.30 -27.95
C PRO A 318 37.12 8.87 -28.51
N ARG A 319 38.15 8.43 -29.25
CA ARG A 319 38.24 7.05 -29.79
C ARG A 319 38.14 5.96 -28.73
N SER A 320 38.48 6.24 -27.47
CA SER A 320 38.29 5.30 -26.35
C SER A 320 36.81 5.08 -26.00
N ILE A 321 35.97 6.11 -26.16
CA ILE A 321 34.52 6.04 -25.94
C ILE A 321 33.84 5.47 -27.18
N ALA A 322 34.22 5.92 -28.38
CA ALA A 322 33.67 5.44 -29.64
C ALA A 322 33.89 3.93 -29.86
N ARG A 323 35.08 3.41 -29.49
CA ARG A 323 35.35 1.97 -29.46
C ARG A 323 34.56 1.21 -28.39
N ASN A 324 34.01 1.88 -27.39
CA ASN A 324 33.32 1.22 -26.29
C ASN A 324 31.82 1.16 -26.47
N LEU A 325 31.22 2.26 -26.92
CA LEU A 325 29.80 2.36 -27.23
C LEU A 325 29.53 1.69 -28.57
N THR A 326 28.45 0.91 -28.63
CA THR A 326 28.05 0.20 -29.84
C THR A 326 26.65 0.60 -30.28
N PHE A 327 26.43 0.51 -31.58
CA PHE A 327 25.13 0.67 -32.21
C PHE A 327 24.76 -0.62 -32.95
N PRO A 328 23.61 -1.24 -32.65
CA PRO A 328 23.18 -2.46 -33.33
C PRO A 328 22.60 -2.11 -34.71
N GLU A 329 23.36 -2.39 -35.76
CA GLU A 329 22.94 -2.19 -37.14
C GLU A 329 22.47 -3.51 -37.77
N LEU A 330 21.34 -3.47 -38.49
CA LEU A 330 20.81 -4.63 -39.22
C LEU A 330 21.58 -4.83 -40.53
N VAL A 331 21.95 -6.07 -40.81
CA VAL A 331 22.60 -6.46 -42.07
C VAL A 331 21.54 -6.50 -43.17
N THR A 332 21.70 -5.61 -44.13
CA THR A 332 20.90 -5.44 -45.34
C THR A 332 21.80 -5.63 -46.57
N PRO A 333 21.23 -5.81 -47.77
CA PRO A 333 22.04 -5.93 -48.99
C PRO A 333 22.93 -4.71 -49.27
N TYR A 334 22.55 -3.53 -48.75
CA TYR A 334 23.26 -2.27 -49.00
C TYR A 334 24.49 -2.07 -48.12
N ASN A 335 24.47 -2.58 -46.88
CA ASN A 335 25.54 -2.36 -45.89
C ASN A 335 26.36 -3.62 -45.59
N ILE A 336 26.03 -4.77 -46.20
CA ILE A 336 26.70 -6.05 -45.91
C ILE A 336 28.21 -5.99 -46.11
N GLU A 337 28.68 -5.36 -47.19
CA GLU A 337 30.12 -5.24 -47.48
C GLU A 337 30.82 -4.36 -46.44
N HIS A 338 30.22 -3.22 -46.10
CA HIS A 338 30.74 -2.30 -45.09
C HIS A 338 30.78 -2.95 -43.70
N LEU A 339 29.69 -3.60 -43.27
CA LEU A 339 29.64 -4.29 -41.98
C LEU A 339 30.62 -5.47 -41.92
N GLN A 340 30.84 -6.15 -43.04
CA GLN A 340 31.80 -7.24 -43.12
C GLN A 340 33.25 -6.75 -42.93
N GLU A 341 33.57 -5.54 -43.40
CA GLU A 341 34.84 -4.88 -43.15
C GLU A 341 35.00 -4.47 -41.68
N LEU A 342 33.97 -3.88 -41.07
CA LEU A 342 33.99 -3.53 -39.63
C LEU A 342 34.19 -4.75 -38.73
N VAL A 343 33.58 -5.89 -39.08
CA VAL A 343 33.78 -7.16 -38.37
C VAL A 343 35.22 -7.68 -38.55
N ARG A 344 35.81 -7.49 -39.73
CA ARG A 344 37.21 -7.87 -40.01
C ARG A 344 38.22 -7.03 -39.21
N ASN A 345 37.97 -5.73 -39.08
CA ASN A 345 38.78 -4.82 -38.25
C ASN A 345 38.68 -5.17 -36.76
N GLY A 346 37.55 -5.75 -36.35
CA GLY A 346 37.32 -6.25 -35.00
C GLY A 346 37.13 -5.15 -33.95
N PRO A 347 37.28 -5.47 -32.65
CA PRO A 347 36.90 -4.56 -31.56
C PRO A 347 38.00 -3.57 -31.14
N ASN A 348 39.24 -3.75 -31.57
CA ASN A 348 40.38 -2.94 -31.09
C ASN A 348 40.65 -1.71 -31.96
N GLU A 349 40.36 -1.82 -33.26
CA GLU A 349 40.53 -0.77 -34.25
C GLU A 349 39.21 -0.02 -34.48
N HIS A 350 39.31 1.26 -34.86
CA HIS A 350 38.16 2.08 -35.19
C HIS A 350 38.37 2.66 -36.59
N PRO A 351 37.40 2.52 -37.52
CA PRO A 351 36.07 1.90 -37.37
C PRO A 351 36.08 0.36 -37.26
N GLY A 352 35.24 -0.20 -36.37
CA GLY A 352 35.20 -1.64 -36.08
C GLY A 352 33.90 -2.10 -35.43
N ALA A 353 33.84 -3.34 -34.93
CA ALA A 353 32.67 -3.92 -34.29
C ALA A 353 33.01 -4.82 -33.10
N LYS A 354 32.08 -4.96 -32.14
CA LYS A 354 32.26 -5.81 -30.95
C LYS A 354 31.53 -7.14 -31.02
N TYR A 355 30.27 -7.12 -31.42
CA TYR A 355 29.41 -8.30 -31.38
C TYR A 355 28.69 -8.50 -32.71
N VAL A 356 28.46 -9.76 -33.06
CA VAL A 356 27.56 -10.16 -34.14
C VAL A 356 26.45 -11.02 -33.54
N ILE A 357 25.21 -10.63 -33.77
CA ILE A 357 24.01 -11.32 -33.29
C ILE A 357 23.37 -12.01 -34.48
N ARG A 358 23.26 -13.34 -34.39
CA ARG A 358 22.58 -14.16 -35.41
C ARG A 358 21.06 -14.04 -35.28
N ASP A 359 20.33 -14.51 -36.28
CA ASP A 359 18.86 -14.58 -36.23
C ASP A 359 18.33 -15.45 -35.08
N THR A 360 19.13 -16.43 -34.63
CA THR A 360 18.83 -17.26 -33.46
C THR A 360 18.91 -16.51 -32.12
N GLY A 361 19.44 -15.28 -32.13
CA GLY A 361 19.72 -14.50 -30.92
C GLY A 361 21.05 -14.83 -30.25
N GLU A 362 21.83 -15.76 -30.81
CA GLU A 362 23.18 -16.06 -30.34
C GLU A 362 24.11 -14.87 -30.58
N ARG A 363 24.81 -14.43 -29.53
CA ARG A 363 25.74 -13.31 -29.56
C ARG A 363 27.17 -13.84 -29.68
N ILE A 364 27.84 -13.51 -30.78
CA ILE A 364 29.24 -13.82 -31.02
C ILE A 364 30.09 -12.62 -30.59
N ASP A 365 30.97 -12.83 -29.62
CA ASP A 365 31.96 -11.84 -29.20
C ASP A 365 33.21 -11.91 -30.09
N LEU A 366 33.50 -10.81 -30.80
CA LEU A 366 34.64 -10.72 -31.73
C LEU A 366 35.99 -10.65 -31.00
N LYS A 367 36.03 -10.35 -29.70
CA LYS A 367 37.28 -10.28 -28.92
C LYS A 367 37.81 -11.66 -28.53
N HIS A 368 36.90 -12.56 -28.15
CA HIS A 368 37.25 -13.86 -27.58
C HIS A 368 37.08 -15.02 -28.56
N ASN A 369 36.35 -14.81 -29.66
CA ASN A 369 36.14 -15.86 -30.64
C ASN A 369 37.34 -16.03 -31.58
N LYS A 370 37.92 -17.24 -31.60
CA LYS A 370 39.05 -17.60 -32.47
C LYS A 370 38.73 -17.50 -33.97
N ARG A 371 37.45 -17.51 -34.36
CA ARG A 371 36.99 -17.39 -35.76
C ARG A 371 36.42 -16.01 -36.11
N ALA A 372 36.71 -14.98 -35.32
CA ALA A 372 36.14 -13.64 -35.49
C ALA A 372 36.40 -13.03 -36.89
N GLY A 373 37.56 -13.28 -37.50
CA GLY A 373 37.91 -12.74 -38.83
C GLY A 373 37.25 -13.45 -40.03
N GLU A 374 36.65 -14.62 -39.83
CA GLU A 374 36.05 -15.45 -40.90
C GLU A 374 34.52 -15.48 -40.86
N VAL A 375 33.89 -14.69 -39.97
CA VAL A 375 32.43 -14.67 -39.85
C VAL A 375 31.83 -14.04 -41.11
N ARG A 376 31.22 -14.86 -41.97
CA ARG A 376 30.43 -14.38 -43.11
C ARG A 376 29.06 -13.92 -42.62
N LEU A 377 28.78 -12.63 -42.79
CA LEU A 377 27.49 -12.05 -42.43
C LEU A 377 26.39 -12.56 -43.37
N GLN A 378 25.21 -12.78 -42.80
CA GLN A 378 24.00 -13.10 -43.54
C GLN A 378 22.99 -11.96 -43.38
N LEU A 379 22.09 -11.83 -44.36
CA LEU A 379 21.01 -10.86 -44.32
C LEU A 379 20.09 -11.15 -43.13
N GLY A 380 19.73 -10.12 -42.37
CA GLY A 380 18.88 -10.23 -41.16
C GLY A 380 19.65 -10.23 -39.84
N TRP A 381 20.96 -10.53 -39.86
CA TRP A 381 21.79 -10.49 -38.66
C TRP A 381 21.98 -9.05 -38.15
N LYS A 382 22.38 -8.90 -36.88
CA LYS A 382 22.72 -7.58 -36.31
C LYS A 382 24.21 -7.52 -35.99
N VAL A 383 24.85 -6.43 -36.37
CA VAL A 383 26.25 -6.15 -36.03
C VAL A 383 26.27 -4.97 -35.06
N GLU A 384 26.80 -5.19 -33.86
CA GLU A 384 27.06 -4.11 -32.90
C GLU A 384 28.39 -3.43 -33.26
N ARG A 385 28.32 -2.45 -34.17
CA ARG A 385 29.48 -1.66 -34.61
C ARG A 385 29.81 -0.56 -33.61
N HIS A 386 31.05 -0.06 -33.65
CA HIS A 386 31.45 1.15 -32.95
C HIS A 386 30.65 2.37 -33.43
N LEU A 387 30.58 3.40 -32.59
CA LEU A 387 30.09 4.72 -33.03
C LEU A 387 31.02 5.25 -34.12
N ASN A 388 30.43 5.77 -35.19
CA ASN A 388 31.12 6.37 -36.33
C ASN A 388 30.69 7.85 -36.49
N ASP A 389 31.42 8.56 -37.34
CA ASP A 389 31.11 9.96 -37.66
C ASP A 389 29.71 10.07 -38.29
N GLY A 390 28.95 11.09 -37.87
CA GLY A 390 27.56 11.31 -38.31
C GLY A 390 26.48 10.58 -37.50
N ASP A 391 26.84 9.72 -36.55
CA ASP A 391 25.87 9.10 -35.64
C ASP A 391 25.25 10.14 -34.69
N VAL A 392 23.91 10.15 -34.59
CA VAL A 392 23.18 11.07 -33.71
C VAL A 392 23.20 10.56 -32.27
N VAL A 393 23.73 11.38 -31.36
CA VAL A 393 23.81 11.07 -29.92
C VAL A 393 23.14 12.16 -29.09
N ILE A 394 22.53 11.75 -27.97
CA ILE A 394 21.94 12.71 -27.02
C ILE A 394 23.03 13.18 -26.06
N PHE A 395 23.31 14.47 -26.07
CA PHE A 395 24.23 15.11 -25.14
C PHE A 395 23.46 15.88 -24.04
N ASN A 396 23.88 15.73 -22.78
CA ASN A 396 23.23 16.38 -21.64
C ASN A 396 24.27 16.82 -20.60
N ARG A 397 24.05 17.99 -19.98
CA ARG A 397 24.83 18.50 -18.85
C ARG A 397 23.93 18.58 -17.61
N GLN A 398 24.27 17.80 -16.59
CA GLN A 398 23.55 17.83 -15.30
C GLN A 398 23.96 19.08 -14.49
N PRO A 399 23.02 19.77 -13.80
CA PRO A 399 21.59 19.49 -13.71
C PRO A 399 20.81 19.93 -14.97
N SER A 400 19.94 19.06 -15.47
CA SER A 400 18.95 19.39 -16.50
C SER A 400 17.82 20.17 -15.81
N LEU A 401 17.84 21.50 -15.92
CA LEU A 401 16.80 22.36 -15.35
C LEU A 401 15.57 22.43 -16.26
#